data_AF-A0A0S7F0A0-F1
#
_entry.id   AF-A0A0S7F0A0-F1
#
_cell.length_a   1.000
_cell.length_b   1.000
_cell.length_c   1.000
_cell.angle_alpha   90.00
_cell.angle_beta   90.00
_cell.angle_gamma   90.00
#
_symmetry.space_group_name_H-M   'P 1'
#
loop_
_entity.id
_entity.type
_entity.pdbx_description
1 polymer ?
#
loop_
_entity_poly.entity_id
_entity_poly.type
_entity_poly.pdbx_seq_one_letter_code
_entity_poly.pdbx_strand_id
1 'polypeptide(L)'
;IAPVNRRPFHHSGVIPVTKDSFQIATLTCSTKLTQNVDLLGLLNWRSNSQDLDQILQRLMEVEGGEIVKFLQDTLDALFNIMMETSEKETYDSLVFDALVFIITLIGDIKFQHFNPVLETYISKHFSATLAYRKLTRETNSS
;
A
#
# COMPACT_ATOMS: atom_id res chain seq x y z
N ILE A 1 12.53 77.45 9.76
CA ILE A 1 13.51 76.48 10.30
C ILE A 1 13.63 75.37 9.27
N ALA A 2 14.76 75.32 8.54
CA ALA A 2 14.98 74.37 7.46
C ALA A 2 15.62 73.07 7.99
N PRO A 3 15.31 71.89 7.44
CA PRO A 3 15.93 70.63 7.87
C PRO A 3 17.26 70.37 7.15
N VAL A 4 18.22 69.85 7.92
CA VAL A 4 19.47 69.17 7.51
C VAL A 4 19.21 67.67 7.78
N ASN A 5 19.59 66.66 6.99
CA ASN A 5 20.94 66.20 6.58
C ASN A 5 20.73 65.04 5.55
N ARG A 6 21.40 65.02 4.38
CA ARG A 6 22.58 64.18 3.97
C ARG A 6 22.45 62.67 4.31
N ARG A 7 22.80 61.67 3.48
CA ARG A 7 23.44 61.54 2.14
C ARG A 7 23.22 60.07 1.62
N PRO A 8 23.63 59.69 0.39
CA PRO A 8 23.06 58.60 -0.41
C PRO A 8 23.83 57.26 -0.32
N PHE A 9 23.20 56.17 -0.77
CA PHE A 9 23.90 54.97 -1.25
C PHE A 9 23.27 54.46 -2.56
N HIS A 10 24.12 54.38 -3.59
CA HIS A 10 23.87 53.77 -4.90
C HIS A 10 23.56 52.27 -4.78
N HIS A 11 22.65 51.75 -5.61
CA HIS A 11 22.97 50.92 -6.79
C HIS A 11 21.65 50.38 -7.37
N SER A 12 20.97 51.16 -8.21
CA SER A 12 19.84 50.66 -9.00
C SER A 12 20.38 49.94 -10.22
N GLY A 13 20.73 48.67 -10.06
CA GLY A 13 20.86 47.75 -11.18
C GLY A 13 19.48 47.55 -11.80
N VAL A 14 19.27 48.10 -13.00
CA VAL A 14 18.08 47.82 -13.81
C VAL A 14 18.25 46.40 -14.34
N ILE A 15 17.56 45.43 -13.72
CA ILE A 15 17.38 44.11 -14.32
C ILE A 15 16.27 44.28 -15.37
N PRO A 16 16.53 44.04 -16.67
CA PRO A 16 15.47 44.05 -17.64
C PRO A 16 14.53 42.89 -17.32
N VAL A 17 13.28 43.20 -16.97
CA VAL A 17 12.23 42.19 -16.84
C VAL A 17 11.89 41.73 -18.26
N THR A 18 12.53 40.67 -18.73
CA THR A 18 12.07 39.97 -19.93
C THR A 18 10.76 39.28 -19.60
N LYS A 19 9.76 39.43 -20.48
CA LYS A 19 8.45 38.79 -20.35
C LYS A 19 8.57 37.32 -20.79
N ASP A 20 9.40 36.56 -20.09
CA ASP A 20 9.58 35.13 -20.36
C ASP A 20 8.60 34.35 -19.48
N SER A 21 7.64 33.69 -20.12
CA SER A 21 6.66 32.82 -19.47
C SER A 21 7.10 31.37 -19.66
N PHE A 22 7.30 30.65 -18.55
CA PHE A 22 7.56 29.22 -18.56
C PHE A 22 6.37 28.50 -17.94
N GLN A 23 5.66 27.71 -18.74
CA GLN A 23 4.53 26.91 -18.31
C GLN A 23 4.98 25.48 -18.06
N ILE A 24 4.80 24.98 -16.84
CA ILE A 24 4.98 23.57 -16.49
C ILE A 24 3.59 22.94 -16.42
N ALA A 25 3.31 22.05 -17.35
CA ALA A 25 2.17 21.15 -17.24
C ALA A 25 2.66 19.81 -16.67
N THR A 26 2.06 19.37 -15.57
CA THR A 26 2.33 18.06 -14.99
C THR A 26 1.10 17.18 -15.12
N LEU A 27 1.27 16.00 -15.71
CA LEU A 27 0.30 14.91 -15.67
C LEU A 27 0.75 13.94 -14.57
N THR A 28 0.03 13.90 -13.45
CA THR A 28 0.26 12.91 -12.40
C THR A 28 -0.52 11.65 -12.71
N CYS A 29 0.18 10.56 -13.03
CA CYS A 29 -0.38 9.21 -13.08
C CYS A 29 -0.01 8.47 -11.79
N SER A 30 -0.99 8.04 -11.00
CA SER A 30 -0.73 7.20 -9.81
C SER A 30 -0.46 5.76 -10.26
N THR A 31 0.77 5.28 -10.12
CA THR A 31 1.06 3.84 -10.17
C THR A 31 0.77 3.22 -8.80
N LYS A 32 0.20 2.02 -8.76
CA LYS A 32 0.12 1.23 -7.52
C LYS A 32 1.52 0.64 -7.25
N LEU A 33 2.45 1.47 -6.76
CA LEU A 33 3.75 1.01 -6.30
C LEU A 33 3.93 1.50 -4.86
N THR A 34 4.01 0.55 -3.93
CA THR A 34 4.38 0.86 -2.55
C THR A 34 5.86 1.24 -2.48
N GLN A 35 6.18 2.22 -1.65
CA GLN A 35 7.57 2.57 -1.33
C GLN A 35 8.11 1.77 -0.14
N ASN A 36 7.23 1.05 0.58
CA ASN A 36 7.63 0.19 1.67
C ASN A 36 8.16 -1.13 1.11
N VAL A 37 9.43 -1.44 1.40
CA VAL A 37 10.14 -2.61 0.86
C VAL A 37 9.56 -3.93 1.35
N ASP A 38 8.99 -3.95 2.55
CA ASP A 38 8.43 -5.16 3.15
C ASP A 38 7.06 -5.49 2.53
N LEU A 39 6.22 -4.47 2.35
CA LEU A 39 4.97 -4.59 1.61
C LEU A 39 5.23 -4.97 0.15
N LEU A 40 6.24 -4.38 -0.50
CA LEU A 40 6.65 -4.78 -1.85
C LEU A 40 7.12 -6.23 -1.88
N GLY A 41 7.83 -6.67 -0.84
CA GLY A 41 8.24 -8.04 -0.64
C GLY A 41 7.06 -9.00 -0.64
N LEU A 42 5.98 -8.66 0.07
CA LEU A 42 4.73 -9.42 0.02
C LEU A 42 4.11 -9.37 -1.38
N LEU A 43 3.94 -8.21 -1.99
CA LEU A 43 3.27 -8.10 -3.30
C LEU A 43 4.04 -8.83 -4.42
N ASN A 44 5.36 -9.00 -4.24
CA ASN A 44 6.23 -9.72 -5.16
C ASN A 44 6.74 -11.06 -4.58
N TRP A 45 6.00 -11.68 -3.65
CA TRP A 45 6.45 -12.87 -2.90
C TRP A 45 6.87 -14.04 -3.80
N ARG A 46 6.26 -14.20 -4.97
CA ARG A 46 6.60 -15.29 -5.92
C ARG A 46 8.03 -15.20 -6.45
N SER A 47 8.59 -13.99 -6.53
CA SER A 47 9.99 -13.80 -6.95
C SER A 47 10.99 -14.21 -5.86
N ASN A 48 10.55 -14.29 -4.60
CA ASN A 48 11.38 -14.59 -3.42
C ASN A 48 10.71 -15.63 -2.51
N SER A 49 10.13 -16.69 -3.10
CA SER A 49 9.32 -17.68 -2.36
C SER A 49 10.09 -18.47 -1.30
N GLN A 50 11.42 -18.46 -1.35
CA GLN A 50 12.28 -19.07 -0.34
C GLN A 50 12.32 -18.28 0.97
N ASP A 51 12.06 -16.97 0.92
CA ASP A 51 12.11 -16.05 2.06
C ASP A 51 10.72 -15.73 2.63
N LEU A 52 9.72 -16.54 2.29
CA LEU A 52 8.31 -16.27 2.56
C LEU A 52 8.01 -16.12 4.06
N ASP A 53 8.66 -16.91 4.91
CA ASP A 53 8.59 -16.80 6.37
C ASP A 53 8.93 -15.38 6.85
N GLN A 54 10.07 -14.86 6.39
CA GLN A 54 10.51 -13.51 6.73
C GLN A 54 9.66 -12.41 6.08
N ILE A 55 9.16 -12.63 4.87
CA ILE A 55 8.25 -11.69 4.20
C ILE A 55 6.96 -11.53 5.02
N LEU A 56 6.37 -12.63 5.50
CA LEU A 56 5.17 -12.61 6.33
C LEU A 56 5.41 -11.98 7.70
N GLN A 57 6.57 -12.24 8.32
CA GLN A 57 6.96 -11.60 9.58
C GLN A 57 7.14 -10.08 9.41
N ARG A 58 7.91 -9.65 8.41
CA ARG A 58 8.17 -8.22 8.15
C ARG A 58 6.91 -7.45 7.75
N LEU A 59 5.95 -8.09 7.11
CA LEU A 59 4.65 -7.48 6.80
C LEU A 59 3.95 -6.93 8.06
N MET A 60 4.04 -7.65 9.19
CA MET A 60 3.41 -7.24 10.45
C MET A 60 4.12 -6.06 11.13
N GLU A 61 5.31 -5.68 10.65
CA GLU A 61 6.06 -4.51 11.09
C GLU A 61 5.75 -3.26 10.24
N VAL A 62 5.05 -3.42 9.12
CA VAL A 62 4.68 -2.32 8.22
C VAL A 62 3.65 -1.41 8.88
N GLU A 63 3.83 -0.10 8.68
CA GLU A 63 2.86 0.87 9.15
C GLU A 63 1.47 0.60 8.56
N GLY A 64 0.46 0.52 9.42
CA GLY A 64 -0.92 0.22 8.99
C GLY A 64 -1.45 1.15 7.90
N GLY A 65 -1.02 2.42 7.88
CA GLY A 65 -1.38 3.38 6.84
C GLY A 65 -0.90 2.99 5.44
N GLU A 66 0.26 2.33 5.32
CA GLU A 66 0.74 1.78 4.06
C GLU A 66 -0.05 0.54 3.67
N ILE A 67 -0.30 -0.36 4.62
CA ILE A 67 -1.09 -1.58 4.40
C ILE A 67 -2.48 -1.27 3.86
N VAL A 68 -3.24 -0.36 4.49
CA VAL A 68 -4.64 -0.10 4.11
C VAL A 68 -4.76 0.54 2.73
N LYS A 69 -3.75 1.27 2.25
CA LYS A 69 -3.70 1.81 0.87
C LYS A 69 -3.67 0.69 -0.17
N PHE A 70 -3.09 -0.45 0.17
CA PHE A 70 -2.97 -1.62 -0.69
C PHE A 70 -3.77 -2.80 -0.15
N LEU A 71 -4.86 -2.54 0.59
CA LEU A 71 -5.59 -3.58 1.34
C LEU A 71 -5.99 -4.76 0.47
N GLN A 72 -6.61 -4.49 -0.68
CA GLN A 72 -7.03 -5.54 -1.61
C GLN A 72 -5.83 -6.37 -2.10
N ASP A 73 -4.75 -5.72 -2.54
CA ASP A 73 -3.59 -6.42 -3.08
C ASP A 73 -2.87 -7.23 -1.99
N THR A 74 -2.87 -6.71 -0.76
CA THR A 74 -2.31 -7.38 0.43
C THR A 74 -3.11 -8.64 0.76
N LEU A 75 -4.44 -8.54 0.82
CA LEU A 75 -5.31 -9.70 1.04
C LEU A 75 -5.18 -10.73 -0.09
N ASP A 76 -5.18 -10.29 -1.35
CA ASP A 76 -4.97 -11.17 -2.50
C ASP A 76 -3.64 -11.92 -2.42
N ALA A 77 -2.55 -11.24 -2.03
CA ALA A 77 -1.26 -11.89 -1.83
C ALA A 77 -1.34 -12.96 -0.72
N LEU A 78 -1.90 -12.63 0.45
CA LEU A 78 -2.02 -13.56 1.57
C LEU A 78 -2.87 -14.79 1.24
N PHE A 79 -4.01 -14.62 0.56
CA PHE A 79 -4.82 -15.77 0.15
C PHE A 79 -4.17 -16.61 -0.94
N ASN A 80 -3.48 -15.97 -1.91
CA ASN A 80 -2.74 -16.73 -2.91
C ASN A 80 -1.64 -17.57 -2.27
N ILE A 81 -0.91 -17.01 -1.30
CA ILE A 81 0.08 -17.78 -0.51
C ILE A 81 -0.62 -18.96 0.17
N MET A 82 -1.71 -18.72 0.90
CA MET A 82 -2.47 -19.77 1.58
C MET A 82 -2.93 -20.89 0.63
N MET A 83 -3.36 -20.55 -0.58
CA MET A 83 -3.80 -21.55 -1.56
C MET A 83 -2.62 -22.31 -2.18
N GLU A 84 -1.57 -21.61 -2.60
CA GLU A 84 -0.40 -22.19 -3.29
C GLU A 84 0.52 -22.99 -2.36
N THR A 85 0.52 -22.71 -1.05
CA THR A 85 1.35 -23.44 -0.08
C THR A 85 0.55 -24.44 0.78
N SER A 86 -0.72 -24.66 0.46
CA SER A 86 -1.65 -25.47 1.26
C SER A 86 -1.21 -26.91 1.51
N GLU A 87 -0.46 -27.53 0.59
CA GLU A 87 0.03 -28.92 0.75
C GLU A 87 1.11 -29.07 1.83
N LYS A 88 1.85 -27.99 2.13
CA LYS A 88 2.98 -28.03 3.05
C LYS A 88 2.62 -27.57 4.46
N GLU A 89 1.45 -26.93 4.63
CA GLU A 89 0.94 -26.30 5.87
C GLU A 89 1.97 -25.41 6.61
N THR A 90 3.12 -25.11 5.99
CA THR A 90 4.31 -24.57 6.66
C THR A 90 4.11 -23.12 7.06
N TYR A 91 3.33 -22.38 6.28
CA TYR A 91 3.12 -20.94 6.44
C TYR A 91 1.74 -20.60 6.98
N ASP A 92 0.88 -21.60 7.24
CA ASP A 92 -0.53 -21.39 7.59
C ASP A 92 -0.68 -20.52 8.84
N SER A 93 0.14 -20.75 9.86
CA SER A 93 0.16 -19.93 11.07
C SER A 93 0.54 -18.48 10.78
N LEU A 94 1.63 -18.26 10.01
CA LEU A 94 2.10 -16.91 9.69
C LEU A 94 1.12 -16.14 8.81
N VAL A 95 0.48 -16.82 7.84
CA VAL A 95 -0.55 -16.20 7.01
C VAL A 95 -1.79 -15.88 7.86
N PHE A 96 -2.17 -16.76 8.79
CA PHE A 96 -3.26 -16.49 9.72
C PHE A 96 -2.97 -15.29 10.62
N ASP A 97 -1.79 -15.24 11.23
CA ASP A 97 -1.34 -14.13 12.07
C ASP A 97 -1.35 -12.81 11.29
N ALA A 98 -0.84 -12.82 10.06
CA ALA A 98 -0.91 -11.67 9.15
C ALA A 98 -2.37 -11.25 8.88
N LEU A 99 -3.28 -12.18 8.57
CA LEU A 99 -4.70 -11.85 8.35
C LEU A 99 -5.35 -11.25 9.60
N VAL A 100 -5.08 -11.79 10.79
CA VAL A 100 -5.56 -11.22 12.07
C VAL A 100 -5.03 -9.81 12.27
N PHE A 101 -3.75 -9.57 11.97
CA PHE A 101 -3.15 -8.24 11.99
C PHE A 101 -3.90 -7.27 11.07
N ILE A 102 -4.16 -7.64 9.81
CA ILE A 102 -4.89 -6.80 8.85
C ILE A 102 -6.32 -6.49 9.32
N ILE A 103 -7.06 -7.49 9.83
CA ILE A 103 -8.42 -7.30 10.33
C ILE A 103 -8.42 -6.37 11.55
N THR A 104 -7.45 -6.54 12.46
CA THR A 104 -7.28 -5.69 13.64
C THR A 104 -6.97 -4.25 13.25
N LEU A 105 -6.13 -4.04 12.23
CA LEU A 105 -5.89 -2.70 11.67
C LEU A 105 -7.19 -2.06 11.20
N ILE A 106 -7.98 -2.73 10.36
CA ILE A 106 -9.19 -2.14 9.77
C ILE A 106 -10.28 -1.87 10.82
N GLY A 107 -10.31 -2.67 11.90
CA GLY A 107 -11.19 -2.42 13.04
C GLY A 107 -10.89 -1.13 13.81
N ASP A 108 -9.72 -0.52 13.63
CA ASP A 108 -9.34 0.75 14.24
C ASP A 108 -10.15 1.92 13.63
N ILE A 109 -10.67 2.80 14.49
CA ILE A 109 -11.44 3.98 14.09
C ILE A 109 -10.70 4.84 13.06
N LYS A 110 -9.37 4.88 13.12
CA LYS A 110 -8.53 5.65 12.20
C LYS A 110 -8.58 5.14 10.75
N PHE A 111 -8.99 3.89 10.53
CA PHE A 111 -9.02 3.24 9.21
C PHE A 111 -10.42 2.88 8.71
N GLN A 112 -11.48 3.31 9.41
CA GLN A 112 -12.88 2.98 9.04
C GLN A 112 -13.28 3.40 7.62
N HIS A 113 -12.64 4.42 7.04
CA HIS A 113 -12.88 4.82 5.65
C HIS A 113 -12.51 3.73 4.62
N PHE A 114 -11.72 2.74 5.01
CA PHE A 114 -11.36 1.57 4.20
C PHE A 114 -12.34 0.40 4.36
N ASN A 115 -13.31 0.47 5.27
CA ASN A 115 -14.33 -0.59 5.44
C ASN A 115 -15.07 -0.93 4.13
N PRO A 116 -15.49 0.02 3.27
CA PRO A 116 -16.10 -0.31 1.99
C PRO A 116 -15.21 -1.14 1.08
N VAL A 117 -13.88 -0.96 1.16
CA VAL A 117 -12.91 -1.76 0.40
C VAL A 117 -12.86 -3.18 0.93
N LEU A 118 -12.80 -3.36 2.25
CA LEU A 118 -12.85 -4.67 2.89
C LEU A 118 -14.18 -5.40 2.58
N GLU A 119 -15.32 -4.74 2.73
CA GLU A 119 -16.64 -5.30 2.45
C GLU A 119 -16.79 -5.73 0.99
N THR A 120 -16.32 -4.88 0.06
CA THR A 120 -16.30 -5.22 -1.37
C THR A 120 -15.42 -6.43 -1.64
N TYR A 121 -14.27 -6.50 -0.98
CA TYR A 121 -13.35 -7.63 -1.10
C TYR A 121 -14.00 -8.92 -0.59
N ILE A 122 -14.58 -8.91 0.61
CA ILE A 122 -15.26 -10.07 1.21
C ILE A 122 -16.40 -10.55 0.31
N SER A 123 -17.25 -9.63 -0.14
CA SER A 123 -18.40 -9.94 -0.99
C SER A 123 -17.98 -10.64 -2.29
N LYS A 124 -16.94 -10.15 -2.96
CA LYS A 124 -16.50 -10.65 -4.27
C LYS A 124 -15.55 -11.84 -4.21
N HIS A 125 -14.52 -11.76 -3.36
CA HIS A 125 -13.40 -12.69 -3.37
C HIS A 125 -13.59 -13.82 -2.36
N PHE A 126 -14.02 -13.51 -1.12
CA PHE A 126 -14.20 -14.55 -0.10
C PHE A 126 -15.35 -15.49 -0.43
N SER A 127 -16.49 -14.97 -0.89
CA SER A 127 -17.64 -15.79 -1.30
C SER A 127 -17.27 -16.78 -2.40
N ALA A 128 -16.51 -16.32 -3.40
CA ALA A 128 -16.04 -17.14 -4.51
C ALA A 128 -15.03 -18.20 -4.04
N THR A 129 -14.04 -17.82 -3.23
CA THR A 129 -13.02 -18.74 -2.68
C THR A 129 -13.65 -19.80 -1.78
N LEU A 130 -14.59 -19.43 -0.91
CA LEU A 130 -15.30 -20.39 -0.05
C LEU A 130 -16.13 -21.38 -0.88
N ALA A 131 -16.83 -20.89 -1.92
CA ALA A 131 -17.57 -21.75 -2.85
C ALA A 131 -16.63 -22.69 -3.60
N TYR A 132 -15.51 -22.19 -4.12
CA TYR A 132 -14.49 -22.99 -4.80
C TYR A 132 -13.93 -24.08 -3.89
N ARG A 133 -13.47 -23.74 -2.67
CA ARG A 133 -12.96 -24.73 -1.71
C ARG A 133 -13.98 -25.82 -1.39
N LYS A 134 -15.27 -25.46 -1.26
CA LYS A 134 -16.33 -26.44 -1.08
C LYS A 134 -16.43 -27.37 -2.29
N LEU A 135 -16.54 -26.83 -3.50
CA LEU A 135 -16.65 -27.63 -4.72
C LEU A 135 -15.45 -28.58 -4.90
N THR A 136 -14.22 -28.08 -4.78
CA THR A 136 -13.01 -28.89 -4.93
C THR A 136 -12.92 -30.02 -3.91
N ARG A 137 -13.33 -29.78 -2.65
CA ARG A 137 -13.34 -30.81 -1.62
C ARG A 137 -14.37 -31.91 -1.90
N GLU A 138 -15.57 -31.54 -2.32
CA GLU A 138 -16.62 -32.51 -2.68
C GLU A 138 -16.25 -33.32 -3.93
N THR A 139 -15.57 -32.70 -4.92
CA THR A 139 -15.10 -33.40 -6.13
C THR A 139 -13.90 -34.31 -5.87
N ASN A 140 -13.02 -33.97 -4.92
CA ASN A 140 -11.86 -34.80 -4.55
C ASN A 140 -12.20 -35.88 -3.52
N SER A 141 -13.41 -35.85 -2.94
CA SER A 141 -13.95 -36.88 -2.03
C SER A 141 -14.94 -37.83 -2.70
N SER A 142 -15.15 -37.72 -4.02
CA SER A 142 -15.92 -38.65 -4.86
C SER A 142 -14.98 -39.47 -5.74
#